data_AF-W9H4J7-F1
#
_entry.id   AF-W9H4J7-F1
#
_cell.length_a   1.000
_cell.length_b   1.000
_cell.length_c   1.000
_cell.angle_alpha   90.00
_cell.angle_beta   90.00
_cell.angle_gamma   90.00
#
_symmetry.space_group_name_H-M   'P 1'
#
loop_
_entity.id
_entity.type
_entity.pdbx_description
1 polymer ?
#
loop_
_entity_poly.entity_id
_entity_poly.type
_entity_poly.pdbx_seq_one_letter_code
_entity_poly.pdbx_strand_id
1 'polypeptide(L)'
;MAMPTLSAPSAESRPYDADTTACFSVQANADPGVMSRVLELFAKRGLVPTSWHSRVGGIRGDELIIDLQMHGMVPSEAEFVAACLRQIPDVDSVLTSERFRAAAE
;
A
#
# COMPACT_ATOMS: atom_id res chain seq x y z
N MET A 1 21.98 -31.86 -9.93
CA MET A 1 22.43 -30.52 -10.34
C MET A 1 22.15 -29.57 -9.20
N ALA A 2 23.16 -28.93 -8.63
CA ALA A 2 22.98 -27.94 -7.57
C ALA A 2 22.45 -26.64 -8.20
N MET A 3 21.33 -26.13 -7.69
CA MET A 3 20.79 -24.85 -8.15
C MET A 3 21.68 -23.72 -7.61
N PRO A 4 22.08 -22.73 -8.44
CA PRO A 4 22.81 -21.58 -7.96
C PRO A 4 21.92 -20.82 -6.97
N THR A 5 22.36 -20.73 -5.72
CA THR A 5 21.78 -19.84 -4.73
C THR A 5 22.16 -18.41 -5.09
N LEU A 6 21.21 -17.69 -5.70
CA LEU A 6 21.32 -16.24 -5.89
C LEU A 6 21.27 -15.60 -4.50
N SER A 7 22.37 -14.95 -4.12
CA SER A 7 22.38 -14.13 -2.91
C SER A 7 21.42 -12.95 -3.13
N ALA A 8 20.50 -12.74 -2.18
CA ALA A 8 19.60 -11.60 -2.26
C ALA A 8 20.41 -10.30 -2.33
N PRO A 9 20.03 -9.33 -3.18
CA PRO A 9 20.69 -8.02 -3.20
C PRO A 9 20.62 -7.39 -1.80
N SER A 10 21.67 -6.63 -1.43
CA SER A 10 21.66 -5.84 -0.19
C SER A 10 20.39 -5.00 -0.14
N ALA A 11 19.68 -5.03 1.00
CA ALA A 11 18.47 -4.25 1.18
C ALA A 11 18.77 -2.79 0.83
N GLU A 12 18.07 -2.24 -0.17
CA GLU A 12 18.08 -0.80 -0.42
C GLU A 12 17.66 -0.11 0.89
N SER A 13 18.53 0.77 1.38
CA SER A 13 18.26 1.55 2.59
C SER A 13 17.16 2.56 2.27
N ARG A 14 15.91 2.11 2.31
CA ARG A 14 14.75 2.99 2.24
C ARG A 14 14.72 3.88 3.49
N PRO A 15 14.39 5.17 3.37
CA PRO A 15 14.06 5.98 4.53
C PRO A 15 12.95 5.28 5.32
N TYR A 16 13.15 5.11 6.63
CA TYR A 16 12.24 4.39 7.50
C TYR A 16 11.96 5.21 8.76
N ASP A 17 10.69 5.37 9.10
CA ASP A 17 10.26 6.08 10.31
C ASP A 17 9.36 5.17 11.16
N ALA A 18 9.94 4.62 12.23
CA ALA A 18 9.28 3.67 13.13
C ALA A 18 8.09 4.25 13.89
N ASP A 19 7.96 5.58 13.97
CA ASP A 19 6.87 6.22 14.69
C ASP A 19 5.70 6.58 13.78
N THR A 20 5.85 6.40 12.46
CA THR A 20 4.85 6.77 11.46
C THR A 20 4.20 5.54 10.81
N THR A 21 2.89 5.62 10.60
CA THR A 21 2.12 4.69 9.78
C THR A 21 1.37 5.48 8.71
N ALA A 22 1.68 5.21 7.43
CA ALA A 22 0.93 5.76 6.32
C ALA A 22 -0.34 4.92 6.12
N CYS A 23 -1.50 5.57 6.05
CA CYS A 23 -2.78 4.94 5.79
C CYS A 23 -3.29 5.42 4.43
N PHE A 24 -3.79 4.50 3.63
CA PHE A 24 -4.36 4.78 2.32
C PHE A 24 -5.78 4.23 2.27
N SER A 25 -6.69 5.00 1.69
CA SER A 25 -8.04 4.55 1.34
C SER A 25 -8.21 4.75 -0.16
N VAL A 26 -8.41 3.64 -0.88
CA VAL A 26 -8.56 3.59 -2.33
C VAL A 26 -10.02 3.31 -2.65
N GLN A 27 -10.62 4.17 -3.47
CA GLN A 27 -11.94 3.94 -4.06
C GLN A 27 -11.76 3.63 -5.54
N ALA A 28 -12.39 2.55 -5.99
CA ALA A 28 -12.27 2.03 -7.34
C ALA A 28 -13.58 1.37 -7.79
N ASN A 29 -13.70 1.08 -9.09
CA ASN A 29 -14.74 0.17 -9.57
C ASN A 29 -14.46 -1.26 -9.06
N ALA A 30 -15.53 -2.03 -8.82
CA ALA A 30 -15.45 -3.41 -8.33
C ALA A 30 -14.96 -4.40 -9.41
N ASP A 31 -13.68 -4.26 -9.80
CA ASP A 31 -12.95 -5.20 -10.65
C ASP A 31 -11.98 -6.06 -9.79
N PRO A 32 -12.02 -7.41 -9.91
CA PRO A 32 -11.10 -8.28 -9.17
C PRO A 32 -9.61 -8.00 -9.42
N GLY A 33 -9.27 -7.45 -10.58
CA GLY A 33 -7.89 -7.11 -10.93
C GLY A 33 -7.33 -5.95 -10.10
N VAL A 34 -8.17 -5.04 -9.59
CA VAL A 34 -7.73 -3.88 -8.80
C VAL A 34 -6.99 -4.31 -7.55
N MET A 35 -7.51 -5.28 -6.79
CA MET A 35 -6.86 -5.77 -5.57
C MET A 35 -5.46 -6.30 -5.84
N SER A 36 -5.29 -7.04 -6.95
CA SER A 36 -4.01 -7.61 -7.35
C SER A 36 -3.02 -6.51 -7.75
N ARG A 37 -3.45 -5.52 -8.55
CA ARG A 37 -2.62 -4.39 -9.00
C ARG A 37 -2.17 -3.50 -7.84
N VAL A 38 -3.06 -3.26 -6.86
CA VAL A 38 -2.72 -2.51 -5.65
C VAL A 38 -1.69 -3.27 -4.82
N LEU A 39 -1.90 -4.57 -4.57
CA LEU A 39 -0.92 -5.40 -3.84
C LEU A 39 0.43 -5.47 -4.57
N GLU A 40 0.43 -5.54 -5.90
CA GLU A 40 1.63 -5.59 -6.72
C GLU A 40 2.55 -4.37 -6.51
N LEU A 41 1.98 -3.19 -6.26
CA LEU A 41 2.75 -1.98 -5.98
C LEU A 41 3.62 -2.13 -4.71
N PHE A 42 3.10 -2.80 -3.68
CA PHE A 42 3.84 -3.08 -2.45
C PHE A 42 4.79 -4.27 -2.61
N ALA A 43 4.30 -5.35 -3.23
CA ALA A 43 5.07 -6.58 -3.42
C ALA A 43 6.36 -6.36 -4.22
N LYS A 44 6.32 -5.55 -5.29
CA LYS A 44 7.50 -5.22 -6.11
C LYS A 44 8.60 -4.47 -5.34
N ARG A 45 8.26 -3.84 -4.21
CA ARG A 45 9.18 -3.11 -3.34
C ARG A 45 9.59 -3.91 -2.10
N GLY A 46 9.16 -5.18 -2.00
CA GLY A 46 9.37 -6.00 -0.80
C GLY A 46 8.60 -5.49 0.42
N LEU A 47 7.53 -4.71 0.21
CA LEU A 47 6.73 -4.11 1.26
C LEU A 47 5.52 -5.00 1.58
N VAL A 48 5.25 -5.17 2.87
CA VAL A 48 4.07 -5.88 3.37
C VAL A 48 3.24 -4.91 4.22
N PRO A 49 1.98 -4.63 3.84
CA PRO A 49 1.07 -3.84 4.66
C PRO A 49 0.83 -4.47 6.03
N THR A 50 0.76 -3.65 7.07
CA THR A 50 0.43 -4.12 8.43
C THR A 50 -1.06 -4.40 8.59
N SER A 51 -1.90 -3.80 7.74
CA SER A 51 -3.32 -4.03 7.69
C SER A 51 -3.81 -3.85 6.26
N TRP A 52 -4.73 -4.72 5.85
CA TRP A 52 -5.43 -4.67 4.57
C TRP A 52 -6.89 -5.03 4.81
N HIS A 53 -7.77 -4.10 4.52
CA HIS A 53 -9.21 -4.29 4.57
C HIS A 53 -9.80 -3.87 3.23
N SER A 54 -10.67 -4.70 2.67
CA SER A 54 -11.34 -4.41 1.42
C SER A 54 -12.79 -4.82 1.49
N ARG A 55 -13.67 -4.00 0.91
CA ARG A 55 -15.09 -4.28 0.83
C ARG A 55 -15.65 -3.75 -0.48
N VAL A 56 -16.59 -4.50 -1.05
CA VAL A 56 -17.47 -3.96 -2.09
C VAL A 56 -18.61 -3.21 -1.40
N GLY A 57 -18.93 -2.01 -1.87
CA GLY A 57 -19.89 -1.10 -1.26
C GLY A 57 -20.10 0.14 -2.11
N GLY A 58 -20.35 1.28 -1.49
CA GLY A 58 -20.67 2.54 -2.18
C GLY A 58 -22.16 2.74 -2.38
N ILE A 59 -22.55 3.90 -2.92
CA ILE A 59 -23.98 4.26 -3.09
C ILE A 59 -24.67 3.31 -4.07
N ARG A 60 -23.92 2.83 -5.07
CA ARG A 60 -24.41 2.00 -6.17
C ARG A 60 -24.12 0.50 -6.01
N GLY A 61 -23.29 0.12 -5.02
CA GLY A 61 -22.96 -1.26 -4.71
C GLY A 61 -21.94 -1.92 -5.65
N ASP A 62 -21.33 -1.13 -6.54
CA ASP A 62 -20.32 -1.54 -7.53
C ASP A 62 -18.96 -0.87 -7.30
N GLU A 63 -18.76 -0.25 -6.13
CA GLU A 63 -17.49 0.39 -5.75
C GLU A 63 -16.70 -0.55 -4.81
N LEU A 64 -15.42 -0.68 -5.09
CA LEU A 64 -14.45 -1.34 -4.22
C LEU A 64 -13.74 -0.28 -3.38
N ILE A 65 -13.76 -0.47 -2.06
CA ILE A 65 -13.03 0.36 -1.10
C ILE A 65 -11.95 -0.51 -0.48
N ILE A 66 -10.69 -0.05 -0.57
CA ILE A 66 -9.53 -0.72 0.01
C ILE A 66 -8.84 0.23 0.98
N ASP A 67 -8.78 -0.16 2.24
CA ASP A 67 -8.05 0.53 3.29
C ASP A 67 -6.79 -0.29 3.64
N LEU A 68 -5.63 0.36 3.58
CA LEU A 68 -4.35 -0.29 3.83
C LEU A 68 -3.43 0.58 4.67
N GLN A 69 -2.62 -0.05 5.51
CA GLN A 69 -1.70 0.62 6.44
C GLN A 69 -0.27 0.13 6.20
N MET A 70 0.66 1.08 6.13
CA MET A 70 2.09 0.86 5.95
C MET A 70 2.85 1.46 7.12
N HIS A 71 3.35 0.61 8.01
CA HIS A 71 4.23 1.02 9.08
C HIS A 71 5.63 1.33 8.54
N GLY A 72 6.27 2.37 9.09
CA GLY A 72 7.64 2.68 8.72
C GLY A 72 7.81 3.51 7.46
N MET A 73 6.72 3.89 6.80
CA MET A 73 6.75 4.61 5.53
C MET A 73 6.85 6.11 5.77
N VAL A 74 7.87 6.76 5.21
CA VAL A 74 8.05 8.20 5.32
C VAL A 74 7.06 8.98 4.44
N PRO A 75 6.77 10.26 4.75
CA PRO A 75 5.76 11.04 4.02
C PRO A 75 5.98 11.12 2.50
N SER A 76 7.23 11.31 2.06
CA SER A 76 7.57 11.40 0.63
C SER A 76 7.37 10.09 -0.12
N GLU A 77 7.64 8.95 0.53
CA GLU A 77 7.37 7.62 -0.03
C GLU A 77 5.86 7.37 -0.09
N ALA A 78 5.12 7.76 0.96
CA ALA A 78 3.67 7.65 0.99
C ALA A 78 3.00 8.48 -0.12
N GLU A 79 3.44 9.72 -0.34
CA GLU A 79 2.94 10.57 -1.42
C GLU A 79 3.23 9.96 -2.80
N PHE A 80 4.43 9.42 -3.01
CA PHE A 80 4.80 8.74 -4.24
C PHE A 80 3.95 7.48 -4.47
N VAL A 81 3.76 6.64 -3.44
CA VAL A 81 2.88 5.47 -3.50
C VAL A 81 1.45 5.89 -3.83
N ALA A 82 0.93 6.95 -3.21
CA ALA A 82 -0.40 7.47 -3.52
C ALA A 82 -0.52 7.95 -4.97
N ALA A 83 0.51 8.62 -5.50
CA ALA A 83 0.56 9.02 -6.90
C ALA A 83 0.58 7.81 -7.86
N CYS A 84 1.24 6.71 -7.49
CA CYS A 84 1.19 5.46 -8.24
C CYS A 84 -0.19 4.78 -8.15
N LEU A 85 -0.81 4.74 -6.96
CA LEU A 85 -2.14 4.15 -6.78
C LEU A 85 -3.20 4.83 -7.64
N ARG A 86 -3.15 6.18 -7.75
CA ARG A 86 -4.06 6.96 -8.61
C ARG A 86 -3.91 6.67 -10.11
N GLN A 87 -2.82 6.03 -10.54
CA GLN A 87 -2.59 5.66 -11.93
C GLN A 87 -3.05 4.23 -12.25
N ILE A 88 -3.49 3.47 -11.25
CA ILE A 88 -4.01 2.13 -11.48
C ILE A 88 -5.35 2.24 -12.22
N PRO A 89 -5.57 1.50 -13.31
CA PRO A 89 -6.87 1.45 -13.99
C PRO A 89 -7.99 1.09 -13.02
N ASP A 90 -9.15 1.71 -13.21
CA ASP A 90 -10.36 1.57 -12.40
C ASP A 90 -10.31 2.19 -11.00
N VAL A 91 -9.19 2.84 -10.60
CA VAL A 91 -9.12 3.65 -9.37
C VAL A 91 -9.68 5.04 -9.62
N ASP A 92 -10.68 5.44 -8.84
CA ASP A 92 -11.34 6.74 -8.93
C ASP A 92 -10.67 7.78 -8.02
N SER A 93 -10.35 7.39 -6.78
CA SER A 93 -9.73 8.30 -5.82
C SER A 93 -8.86 7.57 -4.79
N VAL A 94 -7.87 8.30 -4.27
CA VAL A 94 -6.98 7.82 -3.21
C VAL A 94 -6.83 8.90 -2.16
N LEU A 95 -7.26 8.58 -0.95
CA LEU A 95 -7.04 9.37 0.25
C LEU A 95 -5.83 8.85 1.01
N THR A 96 -5.06 9.76 1.58
CA THR A 96 -3.89 9.46 2.40
C THR A 96 -4.02 10.14 3.74
N SER A 97 -3.65 9.43 4.80
CA SER A 97 -3.52 10.01 6.14
C SER A 97 -2.32 9.40 6.85
N GLU A 98 -1.78 10.11 7.82
CA GLU A 98 -0.67 9.62 8.65
C GLU A 98 -1.18 9.36 10.06
N ARG A 99 -0.71 8.25 10.65
CA ARG A 99 -0.94 7.93 12.06
C ARG A 99 0.40 7.78 12.75
N PHE A 100 0.63 8.62 13.75
CA PHE A 100 1.79 8.52 14.62
C PHE A 100 1.52 7.52 15.74
N ARG A 101 2.55 6.75 16.11
CA ARG A 101 2.51 5.91 17.30
C ARG A 101 2.39 6.83 18.50
N ALA A 102 1.35 6.66 19.32
CA ALA A 102 1.30 7.35 20.61
C ALA A 102 2.50 6.89 21.44
N ALA A 103 3.23 7.84 22.03
CA ALA A 103 4.25 7.51 23.01
C ALA A 103 3.56 6.77 24.17
N ALA A 104 4.05 5.57 24.49
CA ALA A 104 3.66 4.91 25.73
C ALA A 104 4.37 5.66 26.87
N GLU A 105 3.60 6.41 27.65
CA GLU A 105 4.03 6.90 28.98
C GLU A 105 4.01 5.77 30.01
#